data_AF-N1WLQ3-F1
#
_entry.id   AF-N1WLQ3-F1
#
_cell.length_a   1.000
_cell.length_b   1.000
_cell.length_c   1.000
_cell.angle_alpha   90.00
_cell.angle_beta   90.00
_cell.angle_gamma   90.00
#
_symmetry.space_group_name_H-M   'P 1'
#
loop_
_entity.id
_entity.type
_entity.pdbx_description
1 polymer ?
#
loop_
_entity_poly.entity_id
_entity_poly.type
_entity_poly.pdbx_seq_one_letter_code
_entity_poly.pdbx_strand_id
1 'polypeptide(L)'
;MENLIHDKENYILSDVEHLERSLLKLQHFYKLDSKTRICVSEMSNTLISLNKKLMREPRPSTQNLADQLNKALLENPDGDGVILKVFKNTDSKVEKCSIMNFYLS
;
A
#
# COMPACT_ATOMS: atom_id res chain seq x y z
N MET A 1 -4.77 14.22 -13.79
CA MET A 1 -5.49 12.94 -13.63
C MET A 1 -4.84 12.04 -12.57
N GLU A 2 -3.51 12.06 -12.40
CA GLU A 2 -2.80 11.28 -11.38
C GLU A 2 -3.17 11.65 -9.94
N ASN A 3 -3.30 12.94 -9.60
CA ASN A 3 -3.76 13.36 -8.26
C ASN A 3 -5.14 12.80 -7.87
N LEU A 4 -6.05 12.66 -8.84
CA LEU A 4 -7.38 12.11 -8.61
C LEU A 4 -7.38 10.59 -8.36
N ILE A 5 -6.37 9.88 -8.84
CA ILE A 5 -6.21 8.44 -8.60
C ILE A 5 -5.56 8.23 -7.24
N HIS A 6 -4.53 9.02 -6.92
CA HIS A 6 -3.84 8.95 -5.64
C HIS A 6 -4.74 9.35 -4.46
N ASP A 7 -5.57 10.38 -4.62
CA ASP A 7 -6.57 10.78 -3.60
C ASP A 7 -7.65 9.70 -3.41
N LYS A 8 -8.06 9.01 -4.49
CA LYS A 8 -9.03 7.91 -4.42
C LYS A 8 -8.46 6.69 -3.71
N GLU A 9 -7.20 6.34 -3.95
CA GLU A 9 -6.53 5.24 -3.27
C GLU A 9 -6.38 5.51 -1.77
N ASN A 10 -5.98 6.73 -1.39
CA ASN A 10 -5.91 7.15 0.01
C ASN A 10 -7.29 7.16 0.69
N TYR A 11 -8.33 7.56 -0.02
CA TYR A 11 -9.71 7.52 0.49
C TYR A 11 -10.19 6.09 0.74
N ILE A 12 -9.94 5.17 -0.20
CA ILE A 12 -10.31 3.76 -0.06
C ILE A 12 -9.56 3.11 1.11
N LEU A 13 -8.28 3.42 1.29
CA LEU A 13 -7.50 2.92 2.43
C LEU A 13 -8.05 3.42 3.77
N SER A 14 -8.39 4.70 3.87
CA SER A 14 -9.04 5.28 5.06
C SER A 14 -10.38 4.61 5.38
N ASP A 15 -11.21 4.35 4.37
CA ASP A 15 -12.49 3.67 4.56
C ASP A 15 -12.32 2.21 5.03
N VAL A 16 -11.33 1.50 4.50
CA VAL A 16 -10.98 0.14 4.94
C VAL A 16 -10.53 0.13 6.40
N GLU A 17 -9.66 1.04 6.81
CA GLU A 17 -9.25 1.18 8.21
C GLU A 17 -10.43 1.50 9.14
N HIS A 18 -11.33 2.39 8.71
CA HIS A 18 -12.53 2.73 9.48
C HIS A 18 -13.45 1.52 9.66
N LEU A 19 -13.59 0.68 8.63
CA LEU A 19 -14.35 -0.57 8.69
C LEU A 19 -13.69 -1.62 9.60
N GLU A 20 -12.36 -1.78 9.57
CA GLU A 20 -11.63 -2.66 10.51
C GLU A 20 -11.92 -2.26 11.96
N ARG A 21 -11.76 -0.97 12.28
CA ARG A 21 -12.01 -0.44 13.62
C ARG A 21 -13.46 -0.63 14.05
N SER A 22 -14.41 -0.44 13.14
CA SER A 22 -15.84 -0.59 13.41
C SER A 22 -16.19 -2.05 13.71
N LEU A 23 -15.65 -3.01 12.95
CA LEU A 23 -15.84 -4.44 13.20
C LEU A 23 -15.22 -4.89 14.53
N LEU A 24 -14.02 -4.41 14.85
CA LEU A 24 -13.36 -4.66 16.14
C LEU A 24 -14.20 -4.15 17.32
N LYS A 25 -14.72 -2.92 17.22
CA LYS A 25 -15.64 -2.36 18.23
C LYS A 25 -16.90 -3.20 18.35
N LEU A 26 -17.46 -3.64 17.23
CA LEU A 26 -18.67 -4.46 17.22
C LEU A 26 -18.45 -5.81 17.92
N GLN A 27 -17.31 -6.46 17.69
CA GLN A 27 -16.93 -7.70 18.38
C GLN A 27 -16.64 -7.51 19.86
N HIS A 28 -16.01 -6.38 20.23
CA HIS A 28 -15.54 -6.14 21.59
C HIS A 28 -16.64 -5.62 22.53
N PHE A 29 -17.50 -4.72 22.05
CA PHE A 29 -18.46 -4.02 22.90
C PHE A 29 -19.88 -4.59 22.87
N TYR A 30 -20.23 -5.40 21.87
CA TYR A 30 -21.60 -5.90 21.72
C TYR A 30 -21.68 -7.40 22.00
N LYS A 31 -22.72 -7.80 22.73
CA LYS A 31 -23.11 -9.22 22.83
C LYS A 31 -23.77 -9.64 21.52
N LEU A 32 -22.96 -10.15 20.60
CA LEU A 32 -23.41 -10.69 19.33
C LEU A 32 -24.00 -12.09 19.53
N ASP A 33 -25.18 -12.34 18.95
CA ASP A 33 -25.73 -13.69 18.80
C ASP A 33 -24.89 -14.54 17.83
N SER A 34 -25.15 -15.85 17.77
CA SER A 34 -24.35 -16.78 16.97
C SER A 34 -24.37 -16.47 15.47
N LYS A 35 -25.52 -16.06 14.90
CA LYS A 35 -25.64 -15.71 13.49
C LYS A 35 -24.88 -14.42 13.19
N THR A 36 -25.01 -13.44 14.08
CA THR A 36 -24.30 -12.16 13.94
C THR A 36 -22.79 -12.33 14.05
N ARG A 37 -22.29 -13.22 14.93
CA ARG A 37 -20.86 -13.55 15.00
C ARG A 37 -20.32 -14.15 13.69
N ILE A 38 -21.08 -15.05 13.06
CA ILE A 38 -20.69 -15.65 11.77
C ILE A 38 -20.59 -14.55 10.70
N CYS A 39 -21.63 -13.71 10.58
CA CYS A 39 -21.64 -12.61 9.62
C CYS A 39 -20.46 -11.64 9.82
N VAL A 40 -20.18 -11.25 11.08
CA VAL A 40 -19.05 -10.36 11.40
C VAL A 40 -17.69 -11.01 11.08
N SER A 41 -17.57 -12.33 11.28
CA SER A 41 -16.38 -13.07 10.89
C SER A 41 -16.20 -13.11 9.37
N GLU A 42 -17.28 -13.30 8.60
CA GLU A 42 -17.25 -13.26 7.13
C GLU A 42 -16.89 -11.87 6.61
N MET A 43 -17.43 -10.81 7.22
CA MET A 43 -17.07 -9.43 6.92
C MET A 43 -15.59 -9.16 7.19
N SER A 44 -15.07 -9.65 8.33
CA SER A 44 -13.65 -9.52 8.69
C SER A 44 -12.74 -10.22 7.66
N ASN A 45 -13.09 -11.44 7.24
CA ASN A 45 -12.34 -12.18 6.23
C ASN A 45 -12.36 -11.48 4.86
N THR A 46 -13.52 -10.94 4.47
CA THR A 46 -13.68 -10.16 3.23
C THR A 46 -12.80 -8.92 3.27
N LEU A 47 -12.74 -8.25 4.41
CA LEU A 47 -11.97 -7.03 4.57
C LEU A 47 -10.46 -7.28 4.55
N ILE A 48 -9.98 -8.35 5.19
CA ILE A 48 -8.59 -8.81 5.09
C ILE A 48 -8.23 -9.13 3.63
N SER A 49 -9.13 -9.76 2.88
CA SER A 49 -8.92 -10.06 1.45
C SER A 49 -8.84 -8.79 0.59
N LEU A 50 -9.70 -7.80 0.88
CA LEU A 50 -9.66 -6.49 0.22
C LEU A 50 -8.38 -5.73 0.55
N ASN A 51 -7.99 -5.66 1.82
CA ASN A 51 -6.77 -5.01 2.27
C ASN A 51 -5.54 -5.65 1.59
N LYS A 52 -5.48 -6.99 1.51
CA LYS A 52 -4.43 -7.68 0.74
C LYS A 52 -4.41 -7.37 -0.75
N LYS A 53 -5.57 -7.09 -1.37
CA LYS A 53 -5.65 -6.73 -2.80
C LYS A 53 -5.28 -5.27 -3.04
N LEU A 54 -5.62 -4.38 -2.10
CA LEU A 54 -5.30 -2.95 -2.15
C LEU A 54 -3.83 -2.69 -1.80
N MET A 55 -3.29 -3.41 -0.81
CA MET A 55 -1.89 -3.36 -0.39
C MET A 55 -0.96 -4.23 -1.26
N ARG A 56 -1.47 -4.87 -2.32
CA ARG A 56 -0.58 -5.40 -3.35
C ARG A 56 0.10 -4.19 -3.97
N GLU A 57 1.34 -3.96 -3.57
CA GLU A 57 2.21 -3.00 -4.25
C GLU A 57 2.02 -3.22 -5.75
N PRO A 58 1.67 -2.18 -6.51
CA PRO A 58 1.54 -2.32 -7.95
C PRO A 58 2.85 -2.93 -8.43
N ARG A 59 2.76 -4.05 -9.17
CA ARG A 59 3.94 -4.71 -9.73
C ARG A 59 4.85 -3.62 -10.29
N PRO A 60 6.13 -3.56 -9.93
CA PRO A 60 7.02 -2.50 -10.34
C PRO A 60 6.95 -2.40 -11.88
N SER A 61 6.22 -1.40 -12.36
CA SER A 61 6.13 -1.07 -13.77
C SER A 61 7.24 -0.08 -14.05
N THR A 62 7.75 -0.08 -15.28
CA THR A 62 8.77 0.89 -15.69
C THR A 62 8.32 2.33 -15.42
N GLN A 63 7.01 2.60 -15.53
CA GLN A 63 6.41 3.90 -15.24
C GLN A 63 6.45 4.24 -13.75
N ASN A 64 5.97 3.36 -12.86
CA ASN A 64 6.00 3.61 -11.41
C ASN A 64 7.43 3.80 -10.90
N LEU A 65 8.39 3.09 -11.49
CA LEU A 65 9.82 3.25 -11.22
C LEU A 65 10.33 4.63 -11.63
N ALA A 66 9.95 5.11 -12.82
CA ALA A 66 10.32 6.44 -13.29
C ALA A 66 9.71 7.52 -12.39
N ASP A 67 8.45 7.38 -11.99
CA ASP A 67 7.76 8.35 -11.12
C ASP A 67 8.39 8.39 -9.73
N GLN A 68 8.72 7.24 -9.14
CA GLN A 68 9.42 7.16 -7.85
C GLN A 68 10.84 7.75 -7.93
N LEU A 69 11.56 7.53 -9.02
CA LEU A 69 12.89 8.11 -9.24
C LEU A 69 12.82 9.63 -9.36
N ASN A 70 11.88 10.14 -10.16
CA ASN A 70 11.67 11.57 -10.34
C ASN A 70 11.29 12.24 -9.02
N LYS A 71 10.41 11.61 -8.23
CA LYS A 71 10.06 12.08 -6.88
C LYS A 71 11.28 12.14 -5.96
N ALA A 72 12.10 11.08 -5.94
CA ALA A 72 13.28 11.04 -5.08
C ALA A 72 14.35 12.09 -5.48
N LEU A 73 14.48 12.40 -6.77
CA LEU A 73 15.36 13.48 -7.24
C LEU A 73 14.85 14.85 -6.79
N LEU A 74 13.54 15.08 -6.81
CA LEU A 74 12.92 16.34 -6.33
C LEU A 74 13.04 16.49 -4.81
N GLU A 75 12.94 15.38 -4.07
CA GLU A 75 13.05 15.36 -2.60
C GLU A 75 14.50 15.40 -2.10
N ASN A 76 15.49 15.28 -2.99
CA ASN A 76 16.91 15.34 -2.68
C ASN A 76 17.64 16.49 -3.40
N PRO A 77 17.24 17.77 -3.16
CA PRO A 77 17.79 18.92 -3.89
C PRO A 77 19.29 19.17 -3.59
N ASP A 78 19.75 18.76 -2.40
CA ASP A 78 21.12 18.97 -1.92
C ASP A 78 22.01 17.74 -2.09
N GLY A 79 21.48 16.63 -2.63
CA GLY A 79 22.24 15.40 -2.83
C GLY A 79 22.89 15.32 -4.21
N ASP A 80 24.05 14.65 -4.26
CA ASP A 80 24.82 14.46 -5.49
C ASP A 80 24.17 13.49 -6.47
N GLY A 81 23.18 12.71 -6.02
CA GLY A 81 22.37 11.87 -6.88
C GLY A 81 21.45 10.91 -6.13
N VAL A 82 20.86 9.99 -6.88
CA VAL A 82 19.96 8.95 -6.38
C VAL A 82 20.38 7.60 -6.96
N ILE A 83 20.49 6.58 -6.10
CA ILE A 83 20.79 5.20 -6.47
C ILE A 83 19.49 4.39 -6.47
N LEU A 84 19.19 3.75 -7.59
CA LEU A 84 18.09 2.81 -7.72
C LEU A 84 18.61 1.36 -7.64
N LYS A 85 18.19 0.63 -6.61
CA LYS A 85 18.42 -0.81 -6.47
C LYS A 85 17.22 -1.58 -6.99
N VAL A 86 17.43 -2.39 -8.03
CA VAL A 86 16.39 -3.24 -8.63
C VAL A 86 16.67 -4.70 -8.28
N PHE A 87 15.78 -5.31 -7.51
CA PHE A 87 15.82 -6.72 -7.17
C PHE A 87 15.00 -7.51 -8.19
N LYS A 88 15.67 -8.47 -8.85
CA LYS A 88 15.05 -9.34 -9.84
C LYS A 88 15.02 -10.78 -9.34
N ASN A 89 13.99 -11.52 -9.76
CA ASN A 89 13.93 -12.96 -9.54
C ASN A 89 14.79 -13.73 -10.57
N THR A 90 14.82 -15.04 -10.42
CA THR A 90 15.52 -15.97 -11.35
C THR A 90 15.01 -15.89 -12.79
N ASP A 91 13.77 -15.46 -12.99
CA ASP A 91 13.15 -15.25 -14.31
C ASP A 91 13.37 -13.82 -14.85
N SER A 92 14.28 -13.05 -14.26
CA SER A 92 14.57 -11.65 -14.61
C SER A 92 13.41 -10.66 -14.45
N LYS A 93 12.33 -11.04 -13.77
CA LYS A 93 11.22 -10.13 -13.42
C LYS A 93 11.60 -9.30 -12.20
N VAL A 94 11.25 -8.01 -12.23
CA VAL A 94 11.47 -7.12 -11.10
C VAL A 94 10.50 -7.50 -9.97
N GLU A 95 11.04 -7.79 -8.79
CA GLU A 95 10.26 -8.12 -7.59
C GLU A 95 10.15 -6.93 -6.65
N LYS A 96 11.23 -6.16 -6.53
CA LYS A 96 11.32 -5.04 -5.60
C LYS A 96 12.26 -3.98 -6.13
N CYS A 97 11.98 -2.73 -5.78
CA CYS A 97 12.88 -1.62 -6.01
C CYS A 97 13.12 -0.88 -4.69
N SER A 98 14.31 -0.30 -4.54
CA SER A 98 14.65 0.56 -3.41
C SER A 98 15.43 1.75 -3.94
N ILE A 99 15.08 2.93 -3.45
CA ILE A 99 15.70 4.19 -3.83
C ILE A 99 16.49 4.72 -2.63
N MET A 100 17.71 5.15 -2.88
CA MET A 100 18.61 5.68 -1.87
C MET A 100 19.23 6.99 -2.34
N ASN A 101 19.29 7.97 -1.46
CA ASN A 101 20.00 9.22 -1.73
C ASN A 101 21.51 8.99 -1.66
N PHE A 102 22.24 9.66 -2.54
CA PHE A 102 23.70 9.61 -2.61
C PHE A 102 24.28 11.00 -2.38
N TYR A 103 25.34 11.03 -1.57
CA TYR A 103 26.11 12.23 -1.24
C TYR A 103 27.60 11.86 -1.33
N LEU A 104 28.41 12.69 -1.98
CA LEU A 104 29.86 12.54 -2.22
C LEU A 104 30.73 13.13 -1.11
N SER A 105 30.13 13.52 0.02
CA SER A 105 30.82 14.19 1.14
C SER A 105 31.86 13.33 1.84
#